data_AF-A0A2V8ZBE2-F1
#
_entry.id   AF-A0A2V8ZBE2-F1
#
_cell.length_a   1.000
_cell.length_b   1.000
_cell.length_c   1.000
_cell.angle_alpha   90.00
_cell.angle_beta   90.00
_cell.angle_gamma   90.00
#
_symmetry.space_group_name_H-M   'P 1'
#
loop_
_entity.id
_entity.type
_entity.pdbx_description
1 polymer ?
#
loop_
_entity_poly.entity_id
_entity_poly.type
_entity_poly.pdbx_seq_one_letter_code
_entity_poly.pdbx_strand_id
1 'polypeptide(L)' 'MKTLTVRLPEPLVAGIAEESRRRKISESDVVRERLELAWRKRRPRAASLNAIADLIGSVDGLPAGLYLRSSGYGKKRSR' A
#
# COMPACT_ATOMS: atom_id res chain seq x y z
N MET A 1 3.67 0.35 -15.12
CA MET A 1 2.34 -0.27 -15.22
C MET A 1 2.47 -1.74 -14.87
N LYS A 2 1.66 -2.27 -13.94
CA LYS A 2 1.59 -3.71 -13.67
C LYS A 2 0.25 -4.21 -14.18
N THR A 3 0.27 -5.25 -15.02
CA THR A 3 -0.92 -5.83 -15.63
C THR A 3 -1.30 -7.09 -14.85
N LEU A 4 -2.57 -7.21 -14.49
CA LEU A 4 -3.14 -8.38 -13.82
C LEU A 4 -4.31 -8.89 -14.67
N THR A 5 -4.34 -10.19 -14.93
CA THR A 5 -5.43 -10.83 -15.67
C THR A 5 -6.21 -11.71 -14.72
N VAL A 6 -7.52 -11.47 -14.60
CA VAL A 6 -8.39 -12.18 -13.66
C VAL A 6 -9.70 -12.52 -14.38
N ARG A 7 -10.26 -13.69 -14.10
CA ARG A 7 -11.61 -14.06 -14.54
C ARG A 7 -12.62 -13.46 -13.58
N LEU A 8 -13.53 -12.65 -14.10
CA LEU A 8 -14.60 -12.03 -13.33
C LEU A 8 -15.95 -12.62 -13.75
N PRO A 9 -16.88 -12.81 -12.81
CA PRO A 9 -18.28 -13.09 -13.13
C PRO A 9 -18.88 -12.00 -14.02
N GLU A 10 -19.71 -12.43 -14.98
CA GLU A 10 -20.45 -11.55 -15.90
C GLU A 10 -21.17 -10.36 -15.24
N PRO A 11 -21.90 -10.52 -14.11
CA PRO A 11 -22.59 -9.38 -13.50
C PRO A 11 -21.63 -8.30 -12.99
N LEU A 12 -20.41 -8.66 -12.58
CA LEU A 12 -19.42 -7.69 -12.14
C LEU A 12 -18.86 -6.90 -13.33
N VAL A 13 -18.65 -7.58 -14.46
CA VAL A 13 -18.19 -6.92 -15.70
C VAL A 13 -19.25 -5.95 -16.21
N ALA A 14 -20.52 -6.38 -16.25
CA ALA A 14 -21.63 -5.51 -16.66
C ALA A 14 -21.72 -4.25 -15.78
N GLY A 15 -21.60 -4.39 -14.45
CA GLY A 15 -21.60 -3.24 -13.54
C GLY A 15 -20.40 -2.30 -13.73
N ILE A 16 -19.22 -2.82 -14.07
CA ILE A 16 -18.04 -2.01 -14.39
C ILE A 16 -18.23 -1.26 -15.72
N ALA A 17 -18.74 -1.94 -16.74
CA ALA A 17 -19.02 -1.36 -18.05
C ALA A 17 -20.05 -0.23 -17.97
N GLU A 18 -21.09 -0.41 -17.15
CA GLU A 18 -22.10 0.61 -16.92
C GLU A 18 -21.51 1.84 -16.22
N GLU A 19 -20.68 1.65 -15.19
CA GLU A 19 -20.01 2.76 -14.50
C GLU A 19 -19.04 3.50 -15.43
N SER A 20 -18.30 2.76 -16.25
CA SER A 20 -17.43 3.30 -17.30
C SER A 20 -18.21 4.22 -18.25
N ARG A 21 -19.37 3.76 -18.76
CA ARG A 21 -20.23 4.57 -19.64
C ARG A 21 -20.80 5.80 -18.93
N ARG A 22 -21.27 5.63 -17.68
CA ARG A 22 -21.84 6.74 -16.89
C ARG A 22 -20.81 7.83 -16.62
N ARG A 23 -19.57 7.44 -16.29
CA ARG A 23 -18.49 8.36 -15.91
C ARG A 23 -17.57 8.77 -17.07
N LYS A 24 -17.73 8.17 -18.25
CA LYS A 24 -16.88 8.36 -19.45
C LYS A 24 -15.38 8.12 -19.18
N ILE A 25 -15.06 7.13 -18.35
CA ILE A 25 -13.69 6.72 -18.03
C ILE A 25 -13.47 5.27 -18.45
N SER A 26 -12.22 4.86 -18.64
CA SER A 26 -11.95 3.48 -19.09
C SER A 26 -12.36 2.46 -18.02
N GLU A 27 -12.78 1.26 -18.44
CA GLU A 27 -13.12 0.17 -17.51
C GLU A 27 -11.94 -0.18 -16.60
N SER A 28 -10.72 -0.10 -17.13
CA SER A 28 -9.49 -0.33 -16.36
C SER A 28 -9.28 0.75 -15.29
N ASP A 29 -9.66 2.01 -15.55
CA ASP A 29 -9.58 3.08 -14.55
C ASP A 29 -10.66 2.90 -13.47
N VAL A 30 -11.88 2.48 -13.83
CA VAL A 30 -12.92 2.10 -12.86
C VAL A 30 -12.42 0.99 -11.94
N VAL A 31 -11.84 -0.07 -12.51
CA VAL A 31 -11.28 -1.20 -11.75
C VAL A 31 -10.14 -0.74 -10.85
N ARG A 32 -9.23 0.08 -11.36
CA ARG A 32 -8.09 0.61 -10.59
C ARG A 32 -8.56 1.44 -9.41
N GLU A 33 -9.48 2.37 -9.62
CA GLU A 33 -10.03 3.24 -8.58
C GLU A 33 -10.73 2.41 -7.49
N ARG A 34 -11.59 1.47 -7.88
CA ARG A 34 -12.27 0.57 -6.94
C ARG A 34 -11.29 -0.27 -6.13
N LEU A 35 -10.25 -0.82 -6.77
CA LEU A 35 -9.20 -1.59 -6.09
C LEU A 35 -8.39 -0.72 -5.13
N GLU A 36 -8.02 0.50 -5.52
CA GLU A 36 -7.32 1.44 -4.64
C GLU A 36 -8.18 1.83 -3.43
N LEU A 37 -9.46 2.16 -3.64
CA LEU A 37 -10.37 2.50 -2.56
C LEU A 37 -10.57 1.32 -1.60
N ALA A 38 -10.74 0.11 -2.12
CA ALA A 38 -10.81 -1.11 -1.31
C ALA A 38 -9.52 -1.34 -0.51
N TRP A 39 -8.35 -1.12 -1.13
CA TRP A 39 -7.06 -1.21 -0.47
C TRP A 39 -6.93 -0.19 0.65
N ARG A 40 -7.29 1.08 0.40
CA ARG A 40 -7.25 2.15 1.41
C ARG A 40 -8.15 1.85 2.60
N LYS A 41 -9.38 1.37 2.35
CA LYS A 41 -10.33 0.96 3.40
C LYS A 41 -9.84 -0.25 4.21
N ARG A 42 -9.16 -1.19 3.56
CA ARG A 42 -8.61 -2.41 4.19
C ARG A 42 -7.29 -2.22 4.91
N ARG A 43 -6.71 -1.01 4.98
CA ARG A 43 -5.36 -0.81 5.53
C ARG A 43 -5.37 -0.22 6.95
N PRO A 44 -5.55 -1.02 8.01
CA PRO A 44 -5.15 -0.62 9.35
C PRO A 44 -3.69 -1.03 9.57
N ARG A 45 -2.70 -0.21 9.17
CA ARG A 45 -1.31 -0.39 9.67
C ARG A 45 -0.26 0.67 9.34
N ALA A 46 -0.39 1.41 8.24
CA ALA A 46 0.61 2.44 7.91
C ALA A 46 0.50 3.66 8.85
N ALA A 47 -0.73 4.00 9.28
CA ALA A 47 -0.96 4.97 10.33
C ALA A 47 -0.34 4.52 11.66
N SER A 48 -0.34 3.21 11.97
CA SER A 48 0.19 2.67 13.23
C SER A 48 1.70 2.84 13.34
N LEU A 49 2.45 2.63 12.27
CA LEU A 49 3.91 2.82 12.26
C LEU A 49 4.29 4.31 12.23
N ASN A 50 3.53 5.14 11.51
CA ASN A 50 3.73 6.59 11.54
C ASN A 50 3.35 7.20 12.90
N ALA A 51 2.34 6.66 13.59
CA ALA A 51 1.90 7.12 14.91
C ALA A 51 2.87 6.80 16.05
N ILE A 52 3.85 5.92 15.80
CA ILE A 52 4.95 5.63 16.74
C ILE A 52 6.30 6.03 16.17
N ALA A 53 6.33 6.81 15.08
CA ALA A 53 7.58 7.20 14.42
C ALA A 53 8.46 8.10 15.31
N ASP A 54 7.85 8.87 16.20
CA ASP A 54 8.49 9.65 17.27
C ASP A 54 9.04 8.78 18.40
N LEU A 55 8.39 7.65 18.69
CA LEU A 55 8.84 6.65 19.66
C LEU A 55 9.98 5.76 19.12
N ILE A 56 10.07 5.58 17.80
CA ILE A 56 11.11 4.76 17.17
C ILE A 56 12.47 5.47 17.29
N GLY A 57 13.33 4.97 18.18
CA GLY A 57 14.66 5.51 18.45
C GLY A 57 14.75 6.43 19.68
N SER A 58 13.64 6.67 20.38
CA SER A 58 13.61 7.45 21.64
C SER A 58 13.91 6.59 22.88
N VAL A 59 14.02 5.27 22.75
CA VAL A 59 14.29 4.34 23.85
C VAL A 59 15.73 3.86 23.79
N ASP A 60 16.54 4.31 24.74
CA ASP A 60 17.88 3.77 24.98
C ASP A 60 17.79 2.43 25.73
N GLY A 61 18.62 1.45 25.32
CA GLY A 61 18.74 0.14 25.98
C GLY A 61 18.08 -1.06 25.28
N LEU A 62 17.62 -0.91 24.04
CA LEU A 62 17.04 -2.02 23.27
C LEU A 62 18.13 -3.04 22.84
N PRO A 63 17.82 -4.35 22.83
CA PRO A 63 18.76 -5.38 22.39
C PRO A 63 19.16 -5.18 20.92
N ALA A 64 20.44 -5.39 20.62
CA ALA A 64 21.03 -5.17 19.31
C ALA A 64 20.33 -6.01 18.23
N GLY A 65 19.46 -5.36 17.45
CA GLY A 65 18.69 -6.04 16.39
C GLY A 65 17.43 -5.30 15.94
N LEU A 66 16.96 -4.30 16.69
CA LEU A 66 15.73 -3.54 16.38
C LEU A 66 15.98 -2.14 15.79
N TYR A 67 17.17 -1.84 15.30
CA TYR A 67 17.48 -0.56 14.67
C TYR A 67 17.03 -0.52 13.20
N LEU A 68 15.83 0.00 12.92
CA LEU A 68 15.34 0.20 11.55
C LEU A 68 15.93 1.47 10.91
N ARG A 69 17.07 1.28 10.24
CA ARG A 69 17.49 1.79 8.91
C ARG A 69 17.37 3.27 8.51
N SER A 70 16.76 4.17 9.27
CA SER A 70 16.84 5.63 9.00
C SER A 70 18.21 6.21 9.40
N SER A 71 18.97 5.48 10.24
CA SER A 71 20.23 5.96 10.83
C SER A 71 21.50 5.45 10.12
N GLY A 72 21.41 4.96 8.87
CA GLY A 72 22.62 4.54 8.12
C GLY A 72 23.41 3.39 8.75
N TYR A 73 22.77 2.54 9.57
CA TYR A 73 23.41 1.38 10.15
C TYR A 73 23.62 0.28 9.09
N GLY A 74 24.89 -0.06 8.84
CA GLY A 74 25.31 -1.06 7.86
C GLY A 74 26.62 -0.76 7.13
N LYS A 75 27.20 0.44 7.28
CA LYS A 75 28.51 0.75 6.65
C LYS A 75 29.65 0.35 7.61
N LYS A 76 30.08 -0.92 7.55
CA LYS A 76 31.38 -1.33 8.09
C LYS A 76 32.46 -0.51 7.36
N ARG A 77 33.14 0.39 8.07
CA ARG A 77 34.41 0.95 7.60
C ARG A 77 35.47 -0.16 7.74
N SER A 78 36.10 -0.55 6.63
CA SER A 78 37.32 -1.33 6.68
C SER A 78 38.42 -0.48 7.31
N ARG A 79 39.20 -1.11 8.20
CA ARG A 79 40.43 -0.52 8.75
C ARG A 79 41.43 -0.21 7.64
#